data_AF-A0AA41UBG9-F1
#
_entry.id   AF-A0AA41UBG9-F1
#
_cell.length_a   1.000
_cell.length_b   1.000
_cell.length_c   1.000
_cell.angle_alpha   90.00
_cell.angle_beta   90.00
_cell.angle_gamma   90.00
#
_symmetry.space_group_name_H-M   'P 1'
#
loop_
_entity.id
_entity.type
_entity.pdbx_description
1 polymer ?
#
loop_
_entity_poly.entity_id
_entity_poly.type
_entity_poly.pdbx_seq_one_letter_code
_entity_poly.pdbx_strand_id
1 'polypeptide(L)'
;MRIATWNINGVRAREGALKQFLKEYQPDILCLQEIKTVDEGFPVAEVEGMGYNVATHGQKSWNGVAILSKMPADEITRGLPGDDSDEQARLIEGVFSVEGGAIRVCNIYLPNGNPVDSEKFPYKLAWMERLIAFVEERLTYEEPFILLGDFNLIPAPIDAHDPQAWWGDALFRPESLEKFRALANLGLTDALRATTDEAAYTFWDFQAGAWRRNAGIRIDHLMLSPQAADRLENVTVHKDVRGWDKPSDHVPVEGEFTF
;
A
#
# COMPACT_ATOMS: atom_id res chain seq x y z
N MET A 1 2.91 2.44 18.03
CA MET A 1 3.55 1.81 16.86
C MET A 1 3.10 2.51 15.58
N ARG A 2 4.03 2.86 14.68
CA ARG A 2 3.76 3.57 13.42
C ARG A 2 3.98 2.65 12.22
N ILE A 3 2.95 2.46 11.39
CA ILE A 3 2.98 1.55 10.23
C ILE A 3 2.61 2.35 8.98
N ALA A 4 3.53 2.42 8.03
CA ALA A 4 3.41 3.24 6.84
C ALA A 4 3.39 2.43 5.55
N THR A 5 2.68 2.92 4.54
CA THR A 5 2.72 2.43 3.15
C THR A 5 3.19 3.53 2.22
N TRP A 6 4.01 3.20 1.22
CA TRP A 6 4.46 4.16 0.21
C TRP A 6 4.81 3.50 -1.13
N ASN A 7 4.07 3.84 -2.18
CA ASN A 7 4.50 3.54 -3.54
C ASN A 7 5.68 4.45 -3.89
N ILE A 8 6.89 3.89 -3.91
CA ILE A 8 8.12 4.66 -4.05
C ILE A 8 8.47 4.94 -5.52
N ASN A 9 7.76 4.30 -6.46
CA ASN A 9 7.99 4.44 -7.90
C ASN A 9 9.47 4.28 -8.29
N GLY A 10 10.07 3.17 -7.86
CA GLY A 10 11.46 2.80 -8.14
C GLY A 10 12.43 3.21 -7.05
N VAL A 11 12.78 2.25 -6.18
CA VAL A 11 13.58 2.49 -4.97
C VAL A 11 14.96 3.06 -5.27
N ARG A 12 15.65 2.57 -6.30
CA ARG A 12 17.01 3.03 -6.65
C ARG A 12 17.06 4.50 -7.10
N ALA A 13 16.00 4.97 -7.75
CA ALA A 13 15.91 6.37 -8.17
C ALA A 13 15.55 7.31 -7.00
N ARG A 14 14.97 6.76 -5.93
CA ARG A 14 14.44 7.48 -4.76
C ARG A 14 15.15 7.09 -3.46
N GLU A 15 16.33 6.50 -3.53
CA GLU A 15 17.07 6.01 -2.36
C GLU A 15 17.34 7.14 -1.35
N GLY A 16 17.68 8.34 -1.84
CA GLY A 16 17.85 9.53 -1.00
C GLY A 16 16.57 9.92 -0.25
N ALA A 17 15.42 9.89 -0.94
CA ALA A 17 14.12 10.17 -0.33
C ALA A 17 13.71 9.08 0.67
N LEU A 18 13.99 7.80 0.37
CA LEU A 18 13.78 6.71 1.32
C LEU A 18 14.59 6.91 2.60
N LYS A 19 15.89 7.19 2.48
CA LYS A 19 16.76 7.46 3.63
C LYS A 19 16.28 8.68 4.41
N GLN A 20 15.88 9.74 3.72
CA GLN A 20 15.32 10.92 4.39
C GLN A 20 14.06 10.56 5.19
N PHE A 21 13.13 9.80 4.58
CA PHE A 21 11.89 9.38 5.22
C PHE A 21 12.14 8.50 6.46
N LEU A 22 12.99 7.47 6.33
CA LEU A 22 13.36 6.60 7.44
C LEU A 22 14.04 7.35 8.58
N LYS A 23 14.80 8.40 8.28
CA LYS A 23 15.49 9.23 9.28
C LYS A 23 14.54 10.21 9.98
N GLU A 24 13.68 10.88 9.23
CA GLU A 24 12.81 11.95 9.77
C GLU A 24 11.56 11.38 10.46
N TYR A 25 10.91 10.40 9.82
CA TYR A 25 9.64 9.87 10.29
C TYR A 25 9.79 8.61 11.14
N GLN A 26 10.85 7.84 10.93
CA GLN A 26 11.16 6.63 11.71
C GLN A 26 9.95 5.71 11.95
N PRO A 27 9.19 5.29 10.92
CA PRO A 27 8.10 4.33 11.11
C PRO A 27 8.64 3.02 11.69
N ASP A 28 7.85 2.29 12.46
CA ASP A 28 8.25 0.98 12.98
C ASP A 28 8.22 -0.08 11.87
N ILE A 29 7.23 0.01 10.98
CA ILE A 29 7.12 -0.79 9.76
C ILE A 29 6.83 0.15 8.58
N LEU A 30 7.60 0.05 7.50
CA LEU A 30 7.37 0.73 6.23
C LEU A 30 7.22 -0.29 5.10
N CYS A 31 6.10 -0.24 4.43
CA CYS A 31 5.78 -1.08 3.29
C CYS A 31 5.92 -0.29 1.99
N LEU A 32 6.76 -0.78 1.09
CA LEU A 32 7.02 -0.13 -0.20
C LEU A 32 6.35 -0.88 -1.34
N GLN A 33 5.81 -0.15 -2.31
CA GLN A 33 5.33 -0.66 -3.58
C GLN A 33 6.13 -0.06 -4.74
N GLU A 34 6.07 -0.72 -5.90
CA GLU A 34 6.85 -0.36 -7.09
C GLU A 34 8.34 -0.19 -6.82
N ILE A 35 8.98 -1.12 -6.11
CA ILE A 35 10.43 -1.04 -5.91
C ILE A 35 11.20 -1.14 -7.25
N LYS A 36 10.60 -1.74 -8.29
CA LYS A 36 11.12 -1.84 -9.68
C LYS A 36 12.53 -2.40 -9.76
N THR A 37 12.84 -3.34 -8.88
CA THR A 37 14.11 -4.04 -8.83
C THR A 37 13.90 -5.46 -8.34
N VAL A 38 14.81 -6.36 -8.74
CA VAL A 38 14.91 -7.71 -8.19
C VAL A 38 15.48 -7.64 -6.78
N ASP A 39 15.35 -8.71 -6.00
CA ASP A 39 15.75 -8.74 -4.59
C ASP A 39 17.22 -8.32 -4.41
N GLU A 40 18.13 -8.81 -5.26
CA GLU A 40 19.57 -8.49 -5.19
C GLU A 40 19.89 -7.04 -5.56
N GLY A 41 18.95 -6.34 -6.20
CA GLY A 41 19.10 -4.93 -6.59
C GLY A 41 18.55 -3.95 -5.55
N PHE A 42 17.94 -4.44 -4.46
CA PHE A 42 17.44 -3.60 -3.38
C PHE A 42 18.61 -3.09 -2.50
N PRO A 43 18.58 -1.82 -2.03
CA PRO A 43 19.65 -1.25 -1.20
C PRO A 43 19.57 -1.75 0.26
N VAL A 44 19.78 -3.05 0.46
CA VAL A 44 19.63 -3.72 1.77
C VAL A 44 20.62 -3.14 2.78
N ALA A 45 21.91 -3.07 2.43
CA ALA A 45 22.96 -2.62 3.36
C ALA A 45 22.73 -1.19 3.83
N GLU A 46 22.24 -0.31 2.95
CA GLU A 46 21.92 1.07 3.28
C GLU A 46 20.74 1.18 4.25
N VAL A 47 19.71 0.36 4.07
CA VAL A 47 18.52 0.34 4.92
C VAL A 47 18.82 -0.34 6.27
N GLU A 48 19.55 -1.45 6.28
CA GLU A 48 20.03 -2.12 7.49
C GLU A 48 20.97 -1.24 8.31
N GLY A 49 21.82 -0.44 7.64
CA GLY A 49 22.66 0.57 8.29
C GLY A 49 21.86 1.67 9.02
N MET A 50 20.57 1.80 8.74
CA MET A 50 19.64 2.69 9.45
C MET A 50 18.83 1.99 10.54
N GLY A 51 19.10 0.70 10.81
CA GLY A 51 18.44 -0.08 11.86
C GLY A 51 17.14 -0.76 11.44
N TYR A 52 16.94 -0.97 10.13
CA TYR A 52 15.76 -1.64 9.58
C TYR A 52 16.11 -3.01 8.98
N ASN A 53 15.36 -4.04 9.36
CA ASN A 53 15.31 -5.32 8.67
C ASN A 53 14.61 -5.14 7.32
N VAL A 54 15.01 -5.93 6.32
CA VAL A 54 14.50 -5.84 4.96
C VAL A 54 13.95 -7.18 4.49
N ALA A 55 12.70 -7.18 4.02
CA ALA A 55 12.12 -8.29 3.27
C ALA A 55 11.57 -7.77 1.94
N THR A 56 11.96 -8.39 0.82
CA THR A 56 11.52 -7.98 -0.53
C THR A 56 10.86 -9.13 -1.26
N HIS A 57 9.96 -8.79 -2.18
CA HIS A 57 9.54 -9.63 -3.30
C HIS A 57 9.69 -8.78 -4.55
N GLY A 58 10.84 -8.91 -5.21
CA GLY A 58 11.28 -8.03 -6.28
C GLY A 58 10.97 -8.53 -7.69
N GLN A 59 10.76 -7.59 -8.61
CA GLN A 59 10.60 -7.85 -10.03
C GLN A 59 11.32 -6.76 -10.83
N LYS A 60 12.01 -7.17 -11.90
CA LYS A 60 12.79 -6.24 -12.73
C LYS A 60 11.86 -5.29 -13.49
N SER A 61 12.20 -4.00 -13.46
CA SER A 61 11.56 -2.90 -14.23
C SER A 61 10.13 -2.53 -13.84
N TRP A 62 9.37 -3.44 -13.23
CA TRP A 62 7.96 -3.27 -12.89
C TRP A 62 7.68 -3.83 -11.50
N ASN A 63 6.56 -3.43 -10.89
CA ASN A 63 6.05 -4.00 -9.65
C ASN A 63 7.11 -4.02 -8.52
N GLY A 64 7.05 -5.07 -7.71
CA GLY A 64 7.92 -5.33 -6.59
C GLY A 64 7.42 -4.64 -5.33
N VAL A 65 7.49 -5.36 -4.22
CA VAL A 65 7.05 -4.90 -2.90
C VAL A 65 8.11 -5.21 -1.85
N ALA A 66 8.17 -4.41 -0.80
CA ALA A 66 9.08 -4.63 0.32
C ALA A 66 8.44 -4.28 1.66
N ILE A 67 8.93 -4.91 2.73
CA ILE A 67 8.65 -4.53 4.12
C ILE A 67 9.99 -4.19 4.76
N LEU A 68 10.08 -2.99 5.30
CA LEU A 68 11.18 -2.51 6.12
C LEU A 68 10.68 -2.42 7.55
N SER A 69 11.39 -2.98 8.52
CA SER A 69 10.92 -2.99 9.91
C SER A 69 12.05 -2.82 10.91
N LYS A 70 11.84 -2.05 11.98
CA LYS A 70 12.78 -1.96 13.09
C LYS A 70 12.90 -3.27 13.88
N MET A 71 11.91 -4.14 13.76
CA MET A 71 11.84 -5.44 14.41
C MET A 71 11.92 -6.57 13.36
N PRO A 72 12.58 -7.70 13.67
CA PRO A 72 12.57 -8.84 12.76
C PRO A 72 11.15 -9.36 12.59
N ALA A 73 10.81 -9.79 11.37
CA ALA A 73 9.58 -10.52 11.13
C ALA A 73 9.73 -11.97 11.61
N ASP A 74 8.71 -12.50 12.27
CA ASP A 74 8.64 -13.91 12.66
C ASP A 74 8.41 -14.79 11.43
N GLU A 75 7.58 -14.31 10.52
CA GLU A 75 7.24 -14.98 9.27
C GLU A 75 7.19 -13.97 8.12
N ILE A 76 7.64 -14.40 6.94
CA ILE A 76 7.49 -13.65 5.68
C ILE A 76 6.89 -14.56 4.62
N THR A 77 5.76 -14.14 4.06
CA THR A 77 5.08 -14.81 2.95
C THR A 77 5.07 -13.90 1.71
N ARG A 78 5.22 -14.47 0.52
CA ARG A 78 5.31 -13.73 -0.76
C ARG A 78 4.35 -14.29 -1.78
N GLY A 79 3.80 -13.42 -2.61
CA GLY A 79 2.88 -13.78 -3.69
C GLY A 79 1.45 -14.00 -3.20
N LEU A 80 0.49 -13.73 -4.08
CA LEU A 80 -0.92 -13.97 -3.80
C LEU A 80 -1.29 -15.38 -4.28
N PRO A 81 -1.71 -16.30 -3.40
CA PRO A 81 -2.10 -17.65 -3.80
C PRO A 81 -3.35 -17.68 -4.71
N GLY A 82 -3.65 -18.84 -5.28
CA GLY A 82 -4.84 -19.09 -6.10
C GLY A 82 -4.63 -19.01 -7.61
N ASP A 83 -3.41 -18.70 -8.07
CA ASP A 83 -3.01 -18.80 -9.48
C ASP A 83 -1.48 -18.98 -9.58
N ASP A 84 -1.03 -20.21 -9.79
CA ASP A 84 0.41 -20.55 -9.87
C ASP A 84 1.08 -19.99 -11.13
N SER A 85 0.31 -19.48 -12.10
CA SER A 85 0.84 -18.83 -13.30
C SER A 85 1.12 -17.33 -13.12
N ASP A 86 0.67 -16.73 -12.01
CA ASP A 86 0.91 -15.32 -11.73
C ASP A 86 2.29 -15.08 -11.12
N GLU A 87 3.24 -14.71 -11.97
CA GLU A 87 4.62 -14.39 -11.58
C GLU A 87 4.79 -12.94 -11.11
N GLN A 88 3.72 -12.14 -10.97
CA GLN A 88 3.87 -10.72 -10.63
C GLN A 88 4.13 -10.49 -9.13
N ALA A 89 5.25 -9.83 -8.82
CA ALA A 89 5.65 -9.53 -7.45
C ALA A 89 4.84 -8.37 -6.87
N ARG A 90 3.64 -8.68 -6.37
CA ARG A 90 2.62 -7.71 -5.93
C ARG A 90 2.18 -7.85 -4.48
N LEU A 91 2.58 -8.91 -3.79
CA LEU A 91 2.19 -9.16 -2.40
C LEU A 91 3.37 -9.66 -1.60
N ILE A 92 3.54 -9.08 -0.41
CA ILE A 92 4.39 -9.59 0.66
C ILE A 92 3.68 -9.37 2.00
N GLU A 93 3.70 -10.37 2.86
CA GLU A 93 3.07 -10.36 4.17
C GLU A 93 4.14 -10.65 5.22
N GLY A 94 4.11 -9.92 6.33
CA GLY A 94 4.95 -10.16 7.49
C GLY A 94 4.15 -10.29 8.77
N VAL A 95 4.58 -11.20 9.65
CA VAL A 95 4.06 -11.35 11.02
C VAL A 95 5.10 -10.84 11.99
N PHE A 96 4.68 -10.06 12.98
CA PHE A 96 5.57 -9.39 13.92
C PHE A 96 5.07 -9.54 15.35
N SER A 97 5.90 -10.10 16.23
CA SER A 97 5.64 -10.23 17.66
C SER A 97 5.66 -8.87 18.36
N VAL A 98 4.53 -8.48 18.94
CA VAL A 98 4.36 -7.21 19.68
C VAL A 98 4.00 -7.48 21.13
N GLU A 99 4.01 -6.44 21.97
CA GLU A 99 3.52 -6.60 23.34
C GLU A 99 2.04 -7.05 23.31
N GLY A 100 1.73 -8.18 23.95
CA GLY A 100 0.37 -8.70 23.99
C GLY A 100 -0.09 -9.52 22.78
N GLY A 101 0.80 -9.86 21.82
CA GLY A 101 0.45 -10.81 20.75
C GLY A 101 1.33 -10.70 19.50
N ALA A 102 0.71 -10.85 18.34
CA ALA A 102 1.33 -10.64 17.03
C ALA A 102 0.47 -9.69 16.21
N ILE A 103 1.11 -8.98 15.27
CA ILE A 103 0.43 -8.22 14.23
C ILE A 103 0.80 -8.80 12.87
N ARG A 104 -0.17 -8.85 11.96
CA ARG A 104 0.03 -9.25 10.57
C ARG A 104 -0.11 -8.05 9.66
N VAL A 105 0.93 -7.76 8.90
CA VAL A 105 0.97 -6.66 7.94
C VAL A 105 1.11 -7.22 6.54
N CYS A 106 0.09 -7.01 5.70
CA CYS A 106 0.08 -7.43 4.32
C CYS A 106 0.21 -6.21 3.41
N ASN A 107 1.32 -6.15 2.67
CA ASN A 107 1.64 -5.12 1.70
C ASN A 107 1.27 -5.57 0.29
N ILE A 108 0.41 -4.80 -0.39
CA ILE A 108 -0.01 -5.06 -1.75
C ILE A 108 0.35 -3.95 -2.73
N TYR A 109 0.59 -4.33 -3.98
CA TYR A 109 0.57 -3.45 -5.15
C TYR A 109 -0.47 -3.97 -6.14
N LEU A 110 -1.72 -3.53 -5.97
CA LEU A 110 -2.86 -4.04 -6.72
C LEU A 110 -2.75 -3.62 -8.20
N PRO A 111 -3.03 -4.51 -9.16
CA PRO A 111 -2.95 -4.17 -10.58
C PRO A 111 -3.75 -2.91 -10.96
N ASN A 112 -3.12 -1.96 -11.67
CA ASN A 112 -3.78 -0.73 -12.11
C ASN A 112 -5.04 -1.01 -12.97
N GLY A 113 -4.92 -1.92 -13.94
CA GLY A 113 -6.01 -2.38 -14.79
C GLY A 113 -6.22 -1.58 -16.08
N ASN A 114 -5.59 -0.42 -16.26
CA ASN A 114 -5.70 0.32 -17.53
C ASN A 114 -4.73 -0.19 -18.61
N PRO A 115 -5.11 -0.12 -19.90
CA PRO A 115 -6.44 0.24 -20.40
C PRO A 115 -7.51 -0.82 -20.11
N VAL A 116 -8.74 -0.39 -19.86
CA VAL A 116 -9.89 -1.25 -19.52
C VAL A 116 -10.19 -2.30 -20.59
N ASP A 117 -10.06 -1.93 -21.86
CA ASP A 117 -10.36 -2.76 -23.03
C ASP A 117 -9.27 -3.79 -23.36
N SER A 118 -8.28 -3.93 -22.47
CA SER A 118 -7.20 -4.91 -22.58
C SER A 118 -7.33 -6.03 -21.53
N GLU A 119 -6.50 -7.06 -21.65
CA GLU A 119 -6.41 -8.17 -20.68
C GLU A 119 -6.04 -7.74 -19.26
N LYS A 120 -5.53 -6.51 -19.09
CA LYS A 120 -5.14 -5.96 -17.79
C LYS A 120 -6.32 -5.78 -16.84
N PHE A 121 -7.50 -5.42 -17.35
CA PHE A 121 -8.65 -5.18 -16.50
C PHE A 121 -9.29 -6.48 -16.01
N PRO A 122 -9.53 -7.50 -16.86
CA PRO A 122 -9.86 -8.84 -16.37
C PRO A 122 -8.84 -9.39 -15.38
N TYR A 123 -7.53 -9.21 -15.62
CA TYR A 123 -6.49 -9.60 -14.67
C TYR A 123 -6.65 -8.88 -13.31
N LYS A 124 -6.89 -7.56 -13.30
CA LYS A 124 -7.17 -6.81 -12.08
C LYS A 124 -8.34 -7.42 -11.29
N LEU A 125 -9.47 -7.66 -11.95
CA LEU A 125 -10.66 -8.20 -11.28
C LEU A 125 -10.42 -9.61 -10.74
N ALA A 126 -9.74 -10.48 -11.49
CA ALA A 126 -9.37 -11.82 -11.04
C ALA A 126 -8.37 -11.79 -9.87
N TRP A 127 -7.42 -10.86 -9.89
CA TRP A 127 -6.48 -10.65 -8.79
C TRP A 127 -7.21 -10.17 -7.52
N MET A 128 -8.16 -9.25 -7.65
CA MET A 128 -8.99 -8.80 -6.52
C MET A 128 -9.84 -9.92 -5.93
N GLU A 129 -10.35 -10.84 -6.75
CA GLU A 129 -11.09 -12.01 -6.25
C GLU A 129 -10.21 -12.93 -5.38
N ARG A 130 -8.99 -13.20 -5.85
CA ARG A 130 -8.00 -13.96 -5.06
C ARG A 130 -7.61 -13.22 -3.79
N LEU A 131 -7.48 -11.89 -3.83
CA LEU A 131 -7.21 -11.07 -2.65
C LEU A 131 -8.34 -11.18 -1.61
N ILE A 132 -9.60 -11.15 -2.04
CA ILE A 132 -10.76 -11.31 -1.14
C ILE A 132 -10.68 -12.65 -0.42
N ALA A 133 -10.47 -13.76 -1.14
CA ALA A 133 -10.34 -15.09 -0.54
C ALA A 133 -9.12 -15.18 0.40
N PHE A 134 -7.98 -14.60 0.01
CA PHE A 134 -6.78 -14.52 0.84
C PHE A 134 -7.05 -13.80 2.15
N VAL A 135 -7.73 -12.65 2.10
CA VAL A 135 -8.03 -11.84 3.29
C VAL A 135 -9.06 -12.52 4.18
N GLU A 136 -10.09 -13.14 3.60
CA GLU A 136 -11.07 -13.94 4.34
C GLU A 136 -10.38 -15.03 5.18
N GLU A 137 -9.39 -15.73 4.62
CA GLU A 137 -8.58 -16.70 5.37
C GLU A 137 -7.81 -16.04 6.53
N ARG A 138 -7.13 -14.90 6.28
CA ARG A 138 -6.33 -14.22 7.33
C ARG A 138 -7.20 -13.74 8.49
N LEU A 139 -8.41 -13.28 8.21
CA LEU A 139 -9.33 -12.82 9.24
C LEU A 139 -9.75 -13.95 10.20
N THR A 140 -9.64 -15.22 9.80
CA THR A 140 -9.90 -16.37 10.69
C THR A 140 -8.87 -16.54 11.81
N TYR A 141 -7.70 -15.90 11.71
CA TYR A 141 -6.67 -15.98 12.75
C TYR A 141 -6.96 -15.09 13.97
N GLU A 142 -7.96 -14.19 13.86
CA GLU A 142 -8.41 -13.29 14.92
C GLU A 142 -7.30 -12.42 15.56
N GLU A 143 -6.20 -12.21 14.85
CA GLU A 143 -5.12 -11.29 15.23
C GLU A 143 -5.28 -9.91 14.53
N PRO A 144 -4.67 -8.83 15.04
CA PRO A 144 -4.57 -7.58 14.32
C PRO A 144 -3.98 -7.77 12.92
N PHE A 145 -4.78 -7.48 11.90
CA PHE A 145 -4.41 -7.60 10.50
C PHE A 145 -4.56 -6.25 9.81
N ILE A 146 -3.50 -5.84 9.11
CA ILE A 146 -3.43 -4.59 8.36
C ILE A 146 -3.11 -4.93 6.91
N LEU A 147 -4.09 -4.77 6.03
CA LEU A 147 -3.89 -4.80 4.59
C LEU A 147 -3.64 -3.39 4.08
N LEU A 148 -2.45 -3.11 3.58
CA LEU A 148 -2.06 -1.78 3.12
C LEU A 148 -1.37 -1.84 1.77
N GLY A 149 -1.26 -0.69 1.12
CA GLY A 149 -0.57 -0.60 -0.16
C GLY A 149 -1.15 0.45 -1.08
N ASP A 150 -0.70 0.39 -2.33
CA ASP A 150 -1.37 1.05 -3.46
C ASP A 150 -2.41 0.09 -4.02
N PHE A 151 -3.68 0.43 -3.80
CA PHE A 151 -4.81 -0.38 -4.25
C PHE A 151 -5.21 -0.06 -5.68
N ASN A 152 -4.69 0.99 -6.31
CA ASN A 152 -5.16 1.46 -7.62
C ASN A 152 -6.71 1.51 -7.67
N LEU A 153 -7.33 2.06 -6.62
CA LEU A 153 -8.79 2.17 -6.47
C LEU A 153 -9.11 3.49 -5.79
N ILE A 154 -10.10 4.21 -6.35
CA ILE A 154 -10.66 5.44 -5.81
C ILE A 154 -12.01 5.05 -5.17
N PRO A 155 -12.11 4.84 -3.83
CA PRO A 155 -13.31 4.25 -3.23
C PRO A 155 -14.58 5.09 -3.35
N ALA A 156 -14.44 6.42 -3.27
CA ALA A 156 -15.56 7.34 -3.28
C ALA A 156 -15.21 8.67 -4.00
N PRO A 157 -16.21 9.48 -4.38
CA PRO A 157 -15.95 10.78 -5.02
C PRO A 157 -15.05 11.72 -4.21
N ILE A 158 -15.08 11.66 -2.87
CA ILE A 158 -14.19 12.48 -2.02
C ILE A 158 -12.70 12.15 -2.23
N ASP A 159 -12.40 10.97 -2.77
CA ASP A 159 -11.06 10.46 -3.01
C ASP A 159 -10.47 10.93 -4.35
N ALA A 160 -11.15 11.80 -5.10
CA ALA A 160 -10.62 12.41 -6.31
C ALA A 160 -10.93 13.91 -6.37
N HIS A 161 -9.96 14.71 -6.84
CA HIS A 161 -10.18 16.14 -7.08
C HIS A 161 -11.29 16.40 -8.11
N ASP A 162 -11.35 15.59 -9.17
CA ASP A 162 -12.39 15.64 -10.20
C ASP A 162 -12.93 14.23 -10.48
N PRO A 163 -13.93 13.75 -9.70
CA PRO A 163 -14.43 12.38 -9.80
C PRO A 163 -15.04 12.05 -11.17
N GLN A 164 -15.57 13.04 -11.89
CA GLN A 164 -16.17 12.82 -13.20
C GLN A 164 -15.12 12.46 -14.24
N ALA A 165 -13.91 13.03 -14.14
CA ALA A 165 -12.79 12.70 -15.02
C ALA A 165 -12.29 11.25 -14.86
N TRP A 166 -12.52 10.65 -13.69
CA TRP A 166 -12.11 9.26 -13.40
C TRP A 166 -13.20 8.24 -13.67
N TRP A 167 -14.45 8.66 -13.85
CA TRP A 167 -15.56 7.72 -14.03
C TRP A 167 -15.36 6.84 -15.28
N GLY A 168 -15.33 5.53 -15.07
CA GLY A 168 -15.10 4.54 -16.13
C GLY A 168 -13.64 4.10 -16.29
N ASP A 169 -12.70 4.82 -15.68
CA ASP A 169 -11.31 4.39 -15.51
C ASP A 169 -11.25 3.09 -14.69
N ALA A 170 -10.25 2.24 -14.92
CA ALA A 170 -10.07 1.01 -14.13
C ALA A 170 -9.98 1.27 -12.62
N LEU A 171 -9.57 2.45 -12.17
CA LEU A 171 -9.50 2.84 -10.76
C LEU A 171 -10.87 3.26 -10.18
N PHE A 172 -11.82 3.72 -11.02
CA PHE A 172 -13.07 4.31 -10.57
C PHE A 172 -14.25 3.95 -11.50
N ARG A 173 -14.55 2.66 -11.56
CA ARG A 173 -15.68 2.11 -12.31
C ARG A 173 -16.45 1.06 -11.52
N PRO A 174 -17.72 0.79 -11.87
CA PRO A 174 -18.61 -0.06 -11.08
C PRO A 174 -18.01 -1.42 -10.68
N GLU A 175 -17.36 -2.13 -11.61
CA GLU A 175 -16.83 -3.47 -11.38
C GLU A 175 -15.66 -3.47 -10.38
N SER A 176 -14.82 -2.44 -10.42
CA SER A 176 -13.72 -2.27 -9.47
C SER A 176 -14.21 -1.85 -8.10
N LEU A 177 -15.21 -0.95 -8.06
CA LEU A 177 -15.86 -0.54 -6.81
C LEU A 177 -16.63 -1.69 -6.15
N GLU A 178 -17.23 -2.58 -6.93
CA GLU A 178 -17.88 -3.78 -6.43
C GLU A 178 -16.89 -4.70 -5.70
N LYS A 179 -15.73 -5.00 -6.33
CA LYS A 179 -14.68 -5.79 -5.68
C LYS A 179 -14.09 -5.12 -4.45
N PHE A 180 -13.88 -3.80 -4.49
CA PHE A 180 -13.42 -3.05 -3.30
C PHE A 180 -14.43 -3.14 -2.15
N ARG A 181 -15.73 -2.99 -2.44
CA ARG A 181 -16.78 -3.11 -1.42
C ARG A 181 -16.89 -4.52 -0.88
N ALA A 182 -16.76 -5.55 -1.73
CA ALA A 182 -16.73 -6.94 -1.27
C ALA A 182 -15.57 -7.18 -0.29
N LEU A 183 -14.37 -6.68 -0.60
CA LEU A 183 -13.21 -6.74 0.28
C LEU A 183 -13.45 -5.98 1.61
N ALA A 184 -13.95 -4.74 1.55
CA ALA A 184 -14.24 -3.95 2.74
C ALA A 184 -15.33 -4.61 3.62
N ASN A 185 -16.35 -5.20 3.00
CA ASN A 185 -17.46 -5.85 3.69
C ASN A 185 -17.10 -7.19 4.37
N LEU A 186 -15.87 -7.68 4.23
CA LEU A 186 -15.33 -8.73 5.11
C LEU A 186 -15.19 -8.26 6.57
N GLY A 187 -15.40 -6.97 6.84
CA GLY A 187 -15.26 -6.35 8.16
C GLY A 187 -14.02 -5.47 8.28
N LEU A 188 -13.42 -5.05 7.15
CA LEU A 188 -12.27 -4.18 7.15
C LEU A 188 -12.69 -2.70 7.27
N THR A 189 -11.94 -1.95 8.08
CA THR A 189 -12.11 -0.51 8.25
C THR A 189 -11.05 0.25 7.45
N ASP A 190 -11.45 1.21 6.63
CA ASP A 190 -10.54 2.17 5.99
C ASP A 190 -10.03 3.16 7.06
N ALA A 191 -8.75 3.05 7.42
CA ALA A 191 -8.15 3.79 8.53
C ALA A 191 -8.27 5.32 8.38
N LEU A 192 -8.08 5.83 7.15
CA LEU A 192 -8.13 7.28 6.93
C LEU A 192 -9.55 7.80 7.09
N ARG A 193 -10.54 7.06 6.58
CA ARG A 193 -11.96 7.45 6.70
C ARG A 193 -12.51 7.24 8.11
N ALA A 194 -11.88 6.40 8.93
CA ALA A 194 -12.19 6.28 10.34
C ALA A 194 -11.68 7.47 11.18
N THR A 195 -10.72 8.25 10.67
CA THR A 195 -10.07 9.34 11.42
C THR A 195 -10.39 10.73 10.86
N THR A 196 -10.85 10.83 9.62
CA THR A 196 -11.24 12.11 9.02
C THR A 196 -12.27 11.98 7.89
N ASP A 197 -13.21 12.93 7.88
CA ASP A 197 -14.17 13.14 6.79
C ASP A 197 -13.63 14.09 5.71
N GLU A 198 -12.42 14.63 5.86
CA GLU A 198 -11.83 15.57 4.91
C GLU A 198 -11.25 14.86 3.68
N ALA A 199 -11.26 15.58 2.55
CA ALA A 199 -10.58 15.14 1.34
C ALA A 199 -9.05 15.13 1.56
N ALA A 200 -8.43 14.01 1.25
CA ALA A 200 -7.00 13.81 1.29
C ALA A 200 -6.61 12.94 0.10
N TYR A 201 -5.52 13.28 -0.57
CA TYR A 201 -5.04 12.58 -1.76
C TYR A 201 -3.65 12.02 -1.48
N THR A 202 -3.31 10.93 -2.16
CA THR A 202 -2.05 10.21 -1.97
C THR A 202 -1.22 10.14 -3.25
N PHE A 203 -1.84 10.42 -4.40
CA PHE A 203 -1.20 10.42 -5.72
C PHE A 203 -1.45 11.72 -6.49
N TRP A 204 -0.40 12.21 -7.17
CA TRP A 204 -0.48 13.28 -8.15
C TRP A 204 0.42 12.99 -9.35
N ASP A 205 -0.22 12.84 -10.52
CA ASP A 205 0.45 12.65 -11.79
C ASP A 205 1.52 13.74 -12.05
N PHE A 206 2.64 13.38 -12.68
CA PHE A 206 3.71 14.32 -13.01
C PHE A 206 3.29 15.35 -14.08
N GLN A 207 2.25 15.08 -14.85
CA GLN A 207 1.75 15.89 -15.94
C GLN A 207 0.77 16.97 -15.47
N ALA A 208 0.49 17.91 -16.38
CA ALA A 208 -0.52 18.96 -16.22
C ALA A 208 -0.45 19.77 -14.90
N GLY A 209 0.73 19.80 -14.27
CA GLY A 209 0.95 20.44 -12.98
C GLY A 209 -0.01 19.95 -11.88
N ALA A 210 -0.43 18.68 -11.89
CA ALA A 210 -1.41 18.13 -10.95
C ALA A 210 -1.06 18.43 -9.48
N TRP A 211 0.20 18.27 -9.10
CA TRP A 211 0.69 18.64 -7.76
C TRP A 211 0.41 20.10 -7.38
N ARG A 212 0.77 21.07 -8.25
CA ARG A 212 0.59 22.51 -7.98
C ARG A 212 -0.88 22.91 -7.88
N ARG A 213 -1.76 22.20 -8.58
CA ARG A 213 -3.22 22.43 -8.56
C ARG A 213 -3.92 21.63 -7.46
N ASN A 214 -3.19 20.82 -6.71
CA ASN A 214 -3.74 19.81 -5.81
C ASN A 214 -4.78 18.90 -6.50
N ALA A 215 -4.58 18.62 -7.79
CA ALA A 215 -5.44 17.75 -8.58
C ALA A 215 -5.00 16.29 -8.42
N GLY A 216 -5.27 15.72 -7.25
CA GLY A 216 -4.85 14.37 -6.88
C GLY A 216 -6.00 13.39 -6.73
N ILE A 217 -5.64 12.15 -6.41
CA ILE A 217 -6.55 11.07 -6.01
C ILE A 217 -5.98 10.34 -4.78
N ARG A 218 -6.84 9.63 -4.04
CA ARG A 218 -6.45 8.71 -2.99
C ARG A 218 -6.61 7.28 -3.44
N ILE A 219 -5.48 6.59 -3.56
CA ILE A 219 -5.40 5.18 -3.98
C ILE A 219 -4.49 4.34 -3.09
N ASP A 220 -3.82 4.96 -2.11
CA ASP A 220 -3.02 4.29 -1.10
C ASP A 220 -3.83 4.20 0.20
N HIS A 221 -4.00 3.00 0.73
CA HIS A 221 -4.94 2.73 1.83
C HIS A 221 -4.30 1.85 2.91
N LEU A 222 -4.85 1.95 4.13
CA LEU A 222 -4.71 0.97 5.19
C LEU A 222 -6.12 0.45 5.52
N MET A 223 -6.37 -0.82 5.24
CA MET A 223 -7.61 -1.53 5.52
C MET A 223 -7.38 -2.46 6.71
N LEU A 224 -8.07 -2.20 7.82
CA LEU A 224 -7.79 -2.78 9.13
C LEU A 224 -8.83 -3.83 9.49
N SER A 225 -8.40 -5.00 10.01
CA SER A 225 -9.32 -5.90 10.72
C SER A 225 -9.92 -5.20 11.94
N PRO A 226 -11.05 -5.69 12.50
CA PRO A 226 -11.62 -5.10 13.72
C PRO A 226 -10.60 -4.96 14.87
N GLN A 227 -9.77 -5.98 15.08
CA GLN A 227 -8.72 -5.99 16.10
C GLN A 227 -7.65 -4.91 15.88
N ALA A 228 -7.30 -4.63 14.61
CA ALA A 228 -6.35 -3.56 14.28
C ALA A 228 -7.03 -2.17 14.34
N ALA A 229 -8.30 -2.07 13.95
CA ALA A 229 -9.08 -0.84 14.00
C ALA A 229 -9.26 -0.34 15.45
N ASP A 230 -9.50 -1.25 16.40
CA ASP A 230 -9.59 -0.93 17.84
C ASP A 230 -8.30 -0.31 18.41
N ARG A 231 -7.16 -0.53 17.73
CA ARG A 231 -5.86 -0.01 18.14
C ARG A 231 -5.48 1.29 17.43
N LEU A 232 -6.22 1.71 16.40
CA LEU A 232 -5.91 2.90 15.60
C LEU A 232 -6.12 4.18 16.40
N GLU A 233 -5.09 5.02 16.47
CA GLU A 233 -5.15 6.33 17.12
C GLU A 233 -5.28 7.47 16.10
N ASN A 234 -4.52 7.40 15.00
CA ASN A 234 -4.47 8.46 14.01
C ASN A 234 -3.98 7.94 12.65
N VAL A 235 -4.29 8.68 11.58
CA VAL A 235 -3.71 8.47 10.25
C VAL A 235 -3.13 9.78 9.72
N THR A 236 -1.91 9.71 9.20
CA THR A 236 -1.23 10.85 8.56
C THR A 236 -0.93 10.55 7.10
N VAL A 237 -1.29 11.48 6.22
CA VAL A 237 -0.84 11.50 4.82
C VAL A 237 0.34 12.47 4.72
N HIS A 238 1.54 11.96 4.46
CA HIS A 238 2.79 12.73 4.44
C HIS A 238 2.95 13.52 3.15
N LYS A 239 2.02 14.45 2.92
CA LYS A 239 1.90 15.23 1.69
C LYS A 239 3.14 16.10 1.40
N ASP A 240 3.88 16.48 2.43
CA ASP A 240 5.13 17.22 2.34
C ASP A 240 6.22 16.45 1.57
N VAL A 241 6.22 15.12 1.62
CA VAL A 241 7.17 14.24 0.90
C VAL A 241 7.07 14.44 -0.62
N ARG A 242 5.89 14.83 -1.14
CA ARG A 242 5.70 15.15 -2.56
C ARG A 242 6.51 16.36 -3.03
N GLY A 243 6.93 17.21 -2.09
CA GLY A 243 7.71 18.42 -2.32
C GLY A 243 9.23 18.23 -2.24
N TRP A 244 9.72 17.03 -1.93
CA TRP A 244 11.16 16.75 -1.84
C TRP A 244 11.84 16.67 -3.21
N ASP A 245 13.16 16.53 -3.24
CA ASP A 245 13.91 16.27 -4.47
C ASP A 245 13.60 14.87 -5.01
N LYS A 246 13.40 14.77 -6.34
CA LYS A 246 13.03 13.53 -7.05
C LYS A 246 11.90 12.74 -6.35
N PRO A 247 10.74 13.36 -6.09
CA PRO A 247 9.68 12.72 -5.33
C PRO A 247 9.06 11.55 -6.14
N SER A 248 8.44 10.63 -5.42
CA SER A 248 7.42 9.75 -6.02
C SER A 248 6.20 10.59 -6.42
N ASP A 249 5.42 10.08 -7.37
CA ASP A 249 4.07 10.57 -7.66
C ASP A 249 3.09 10.26 -6.52
N HIS A 250 3.42 9.28 -5.67
CA HIS A 250 2.72 8.98 -4.42
C HIS A 250 3.41 9.56 -3.18
N VAL A 251 2.65 9.70 -2.10
CA VAL A 251 3.16 10.03 -0.75
C VAL A 251 2.90 8.91 0.24
N PRO A 252 3.72 8.80 1.30
CA PRO A 252 3.46 7.85 2.37
C PRO A 252 2.14 8.11 3.09
N VAL A 253 1.43 7.04 3.44
CA VAL A 253 0.28 7.04 4.36
C VAL A 253 0.64 6.21 5.57
N GLU A 254 0.48 6.76 6.77
CA GLU A 254 0.90 6.14 8.02
C GLU A 254 -0.25 6.07 9.01
N GLY A 255 -0.46 4.90 9.61
CA GLY A 255 -1.31 4.72 10.76
C GLY A 255 -0.49 4.65 12.06
N GLU A 256 -1.01 5.27 13.11
CA GLU A 256 -0.48 5.18 14.48
C GLU A 256 -1.39 4.27 15.32
N PHE A 257 -0.78 3.31 16.03
CA PHE A 257 -1.47 2.22 16.72
C PHE A 257 -0.95 1.98 18.14
N THR A 258 -1.82 1.58 19.05
CA THR A 258 -1.53 1.21 20.45
C THR A 258 -1.13 -0.26 20.65
N PHE A 259 -0.39 -0.86 19.71
CA PHE A 259 0.10 -2.23 19.87
C PHE A 259 1.08 -2.38 21.04
#